data_AF-A0AAD6C4I0-F1
#
_entry.id   AF-A0AAD6C4I0-F1
#
_cell.length_a   1.000
_cell.length_b   1.000
_cell.length_c   1.000
_cell.angle_alpha   90.00
_cell.angle_beta   90.00
_cell.angle_gamma   90.00
#
_symmetry.space_group_name_H-M   'P 1'
#
loop_
_entity.id
_entity.type
_entity.pdbx_description
1 polymer ?
#
loop_
_entity_poly.entity_id
_entity_poly.type
_entity_poly.pdbx_seq_one_letter_code
_entity_poly.pdbx_strand_id
1 'polypeptide(L)'
;MQFFAVLLPVATLLATTANAADCSSDSGSQTCLNSTDLLYSRWEWRGDNGQMGTFKPSNIPNEQSCYDSTLDIIDQCLGHSNSGTYSLDGWSMGINFCA
;
A
#
# COMPACT_ATOMS: atom_id res chain seq x y z
N MET A 1 -0.53 55.38 -8.56
CA MET A 1 -0.01 54.65 -7.38
C MET A 1 -0.04 53.18 -7.72
N GLN A 2 1.10 52.50 -7.60
CA GLN A 2 1.34 51.13 -8.07
C GLN A 2 0.50 50.09 -7.31
N PHE A 3 -0.02 49.14 -8.09
CA PHE A 3 -0.63 47.89 -7.62
C PHE A 3 0.41 47.04 -6.90
N PHE A 4 0.11 46.62 -5.66
CA PHE A 4 0.76 45.48 -5.03
C PHE A 4 -0.28 44.38 -4.83
N ALA A 5 -0.44 43.55 -5.86
CA ALA A 5 -0.99 42.21 -5.72
C ALA A 5 0.14 41.30 -5.21
N VAL A 6 0.19 41.06 -3.90
CA VAL A 6 1.04 40.01 -3.33
C VAL A 6 0.25 38.71 -3.42
N LEU A 7 0.37 38.05 -4.57
CA LEU A 7 0.03 36.64 -4.73
C LEU A 7 1.16 35.83 -4.09
N LEU A 8 0.89 35.19 -2.96
CA LEU A 8 1.72 34.11 -2.44
C LEU A 8 1.12 32.78 -2.93
N PRO A 9 1.79 32.04 -3.83
CA PRO A 9 1.45 30.65 -4.10
C PRO A 9 2.40 29.79 -3.29
N VAL A 10 1.94 29.26 -2.15
CA VAL A 10 2.56 28.05 -1.61
C VAL A 10 1.45 27.11 -1.20
N ALA A 11 0.72 26.61 -2.20
CA ALA A 11 0.12 25.30 -2.08
C ALA A 11 1.28 24.30 -2.01
N THR A 12 1.78 24.02 -0.80
CA THR A 12 2.44 22.74 -0.51
C THR A 12 1.35 21.67 -0.59
N LEU A 13 0.96 21.34 -1.81
CA LEU A 13 0.45 20.02 -2.12
C LEU A 13 1.63 19.10 -1.81
N LEU A 14 1.62 18.50 -0.62
CA LEU A 14 2.20 17.18 -0.45
C LEU A 14 1.38 16.29 -1.39
N ALA A 15 1.77 16.28 -2.66
CA ALA A 15 1.48 15.17 -3.54
C ALA A 15 2.23 14.00 -2.90
N THR A 16 1.57 13.35 -1.94
CA THR A 16 1.71 11.92 -1.78
C THR A 16 1.71 11.38 -3.20
N THR A 17 2.85 10.89 -3.64
CA THR A 17 2.93 10.07 -4.84
C THR A 17 1.97 8.93 -4.57
N ALA A 18 0.73 9.12 -5.01
CA ALA A 18 -0.35 8.17 -4.92
C ALA A 18 0.01 7.07 -5.91
N ASN A 19 0.96 6.25 -5.51
CA ASN A 19 0.98 4.87 -5.89
C ASN A 19 -0.25 4.29 -5.21
N ALA A 20 -1.42 4.55 -5.79
CA ALA A 20 -2.67 4.08 -5.25
C ALA A 20 -2.60 2.55 -5.25
N ALA A 21 -2.61 1.94 -4.07
CA ALA A 21 -2.83 0.53 -3.96
C ALA A 21 -4.12 0.18 -4.73
N ASP A 22 -4.00 -0.74 -5.68
CA ASP A 22 -5.13 -1.19 -6.49
C ASP A 22 -5.90 -2.22 -5.67
N CYS A 23 -7.10 -1.86 -5.23
CA CYS A 23 -7.94 -2.68 -4.38
C CYS A 23 -8.78 -3.63 -5.24
N SER A 24 -8.69 -4.92 -4.96
CA SER A 24 -9.42 -5.96 -5.69
C SER A 24 -10.32 -6.74 -4.74
N SER A 25 -11.51 -7.08 -5.22
CA SER A 25 -12.49 -7.87 -4.46
C SER A 25 -12.59 -9.27 -5.05
N ASP A 26 -11.73 -10.17 -4.58
CA ASP A 26 -11.88 -11.60 -4.89
C ASP A 26 -13.00 -12.20 -4.04
N SER A 27 -13.98 -12.83 -4.67
CA SER A 27 -15.19 -13.41 -4.05
C SER A 27 -14.94 -14.72 -3.29
N GLY A 28 -13.73 -14.92 -2.77
CA GLY A 28 -13.18 -16.25 -2.48
C GLY A 28 -13.10 -16.71 -1.02
N SER A 29 -13.18 -15.86 0.02
CA SER A 29 -12.87 -16.33 1.39
C SER A 29 -13.85 -15.85 2.47
N GLN A 30 -14.09 -16.74 3.45
CA GLN A 30 -15.01 -16.54 4.58
C GLN A 30 -14.32 -15.91 5.82
N THR A 31 -12.99 -15.80 5.82
CA THR A 31 -12.23 -15.27 6.96
C THR A 31 -11.26 -14.20 6.48
N CYS A 32 -11.47 -12.96 6.92
CA CYS A 32 -10.58 -11.85 6.61
C CYS A 32 -9.69 -11.55 7.82
N LEU A 33 -8.41 -11.31 7.55
CA LEU A 33 -7.45 -10.84 8.53
C LEU A 33 -7.69 -9.35 8.83
N ASN A 34 -7.49 -8.96 10.09
CA ASN A 34 -7.50 -7.55 10.47
C ASN A 34 -6.13 -6.90 10.23
N SER A 35 -6.07 -5.57 10.33
CA SER A 35 -4.82 -4.82 10.13
C SER A 35 -3.68 -5.26 11.05
N THR A 36 -3.97 -5.63 12.30
CA THR A 36 -2.97 -6.10 13.26
C THR A 36 -2.32 -7.41 12.80
N ASP A 37 -3.12 -8.37 12.36
CA ASP A 37 -2.64 -9.68 11.88
C ASP A 37 -1.81 -9.54 10.60
N LEU A 38 -2.21 -8.62 9.72
CA LEU A 38 -1.44 -8.28 8.51
C LEU A 38 -0.09 -7.65 8.88
N LEU A 39 -0.08 -6.67 9.78
CA LEU A 39 1.14 -6.01 10.21
C LEU A 39 2.10 -6.96 10.94
N TYR A 40 1.57 -7.93 11.68
CA TYR A 40 2.37 -8.99 12.31
C TYR A 40 2.94 -9.95 11.27
N SER A 41 2.10 -10.47 10.37
CA SER A 41 2.51 -11.41 9.30
C SER A 41 3.55 -10.81 8.34
N ARG A 42 3.54 -9.49 8.12
CA ARG A 42 4.56 -8.79 7.34
C ARG A 42 5.98 -9.00 7.88
N TRP A 43 6.16 -9.17 9.20
CA TRP A 43 7.50 -9.31 9.80
C TRP A 43 8.23 -10.57 9.32
N GLU A 44 7.49 -11.62 8.97
CA GLU A 44 8.05 -12.86 8.42
C GLU A 44 8.62 -12.67 7.01
N TRP A 45 8.29 -11.54 6.36
CA TRP A 45 8.61 -11.26 4.97
C TRP A 45 9.89 -10.44 4.76
N ARG A 46 10.73 -10.25 5.79
CA ARG A 46 12.10 -9.73 5.60
C ARG A 46 12.96 -10.74 4.82
N GLY A 47 12.84 -10.79 3.49
CA GLY A 47 13.90 -11.29 2.62
C GLY A 47 13.56 -12.38 1.60
N ASP A 48 12.39 -13.01 1.65
CA ASP A 48 12.07 -14.09 0.71
C ASP A 48 11.05 -13.62 -0.33
N ASN A 49 11.45 -13.51 -1.60
CA ASN A 49 10.57 -13.30 -2.77
C ASN A 49 9.61 -14.49 -3.00
N GLY A 50 8.77 -14.82 -2.03
CA GLY A 50 7.83 -15.94 -2.05
C GLY A 50 6.40 -15.53 -1.72
N GLN A 51 5.43 -16.06 -2.46
CA GLN A 51 4.02 -15.95 -2.07
C GLN A 51 3.80 -16.69 -0.75
N MET A 52 3.41 -15.96 0.31
CA MET A 52 2.99 -16.54 1.58
C MET A 52 1.54 -16.16 1.84
N GLY A 53 0.61 -17.00 1.37
CA GLY A 53 -0.84 -16.89 1.60
C GLY A 53 -1.42 -15.52 1.22
N THR A 54 -1.41 -14.62 2.20
CA THR A 54 -1.80 -13.21 2.11
C THR A 54 -0.75 -12.32 1.42
N PHE A 55 0.53 -12.53 1.74
CA PHE A 55 1.77 -11.97 1.18
C PHE A 55 2.01 -12.30 -0.31
N LYS A 56 1.94 -11.37 -1.27
CA LYS A 56 2.38 -11.56 -2.68
C LYS A 56 3.34 -10.48 -3.20
N PRO A 57 4.56 -10.41 -2.72
CA PRO A 57 5.51 -9.38 -3.09
C PRO A 57 6.53 -9.87 -4.12
N SER A 58 7.12 -8.91 -4.83
CA SER A 58 7.98 -9.13 -5.97
C SER A 58 9.03 -8.03 -6.05
N ASN A 59 10.31 -8.41 -6.02
CA ASN A 59 11.46 -7.50 -6.19
C ASN A 59 11.49 -6.33 -5.19
N ILE A 60 10.97 -6.50 -3.97
CA ILE A 60 10.93 -5.43 -2.97
C ILE A 60 12.36 -4.94 -2.69
N PRO A 61 12.67 -3.64 -2.91
CA PRO A 61 14.05 -3.16 -2.90
C PRO A 61 14.64 -3.07 -1.49
N ASN A 62 13.81 -2.80 -0.49
CA ASN A 62 14.21 -2.69 0.91
C ASN A 62 12.98 -2.85 1.82
N GLU A 63 13.24 -3.02 3.10
CA GLU A 63 12.18 -3.21 4.09
C GLU A 63 11.25 -2.00 4.23
N GLN A 64 11.76 -0.77 4.09
CA GLN A 64 10.92 0.42 4.19
C GLN A 64 9.88 0.43 3.07
N SER A 65 10.27 0.07 1.85
CA SER A 65 9.35 -0.08 0.72
C SER A 65 8.31 -1.17 0.97
N CYS A 66 8.67 -2.28 1.63
CA CYS A 66 7.72 -3.30 2.09
C CYS A 66 6.70 -2.72 3.09
N TYR A 67 7.18 -1.94 4.05
CA TYR A 67 6.37 -1.33 5.10
C TYR A 67 5.39 -0.30 4.53
N ASP A 68 5.91 0.64 3.74
CA ASP A 68 5.13 1.74 3.17
C ASP A 68 4.05 1.21 2.23
N SER A 69 4.40 0.27 1.34
CA SER A 69 3.41 -0.36 0.45
C SER A 69 2.36 -1.19 1.19
N THR A 70 2.75 -1.89 2.27
CA THR A 70 1.80 -2.64 3.10
C THR A 70 0.80 -1.70 3.78
N LEU A 71 1.29 -0.61 4.35
CA LEU A 71 0.41 0.39 4.97
C LEU A 71 -0.51 1.03 3.94
N ASP A 72 0.02 1.38 2.77
CA ASP A 72 -0.76 1.99 1.71
C ASP A 72 -1.91 1.08 1.23
N ILE A 73 -1.62 -0.22 1.05
CA ILE A 73 -2.63 -1.23 0.72
C ILE A 73 -3.67 -1.38 1.84
N ILE A 74 -3.23 -1.43 3.10
CA ILE A 74 -4.15 -1.55 4.23
C ILE A 74 -5.04 -0.31 4.34
N ASP A 75 -4.47 0.89 4.26
CA ASP A 75 -5.20 2.16 4.41
C ASP A 75 -6.23 2.36 3.28
N GLN A 76 -5.88 1.99 2.05
CA GLN A 76 -6.76 2.17 0.90
C GLN A 76 -7.77 1.03 0.71
N CYS A 77 -7.39 -0.22 1.01
CA CYS A 77 -8.16 -1.39 0.59
C CYS A 77 -8.79 -2.17 1.75
N LEU A 78 -8.22 -2.14 2.97
CA LEU A 78 -8.76 -2.94 4.08
C LEU A 78 -10.13 -2.40 4.51
N GLY A 79 -11.13 -3.30 4.58
CA GLY A 79 -12.51 -2.93 4.93
C GLY A 79 -13.36 -2.48 3.74
N HIS A 80 -12.74 -2.27 2.57
CA HIS A 80 -13.42 -1.92 1.32
C HIS A 80 -13.26 -2.98 0.23
N SER A 81 -12.25 -3.84 0.34
CA SER A 81 -11.90 -4.89 -0.61
C SER A 81 -11.27 -6.08 0.12
N ASN A 82 -11.15 -7.19 -0.58
CA ASN A 82 -10.58 -8.43 -0.02
C ASN A 82 -9.09 -8.56 -0.29
N SER A 83 -8.54 -7.79 -1.22
CA SER A 83 -7.12 -7.72 -1.52
C SER A 83 -6.72 -6.32 -1.99
N GLY A 84 -5.42 -6.06 -2.02
CA GLY A 84 -4.86 -4.85 -2.62
C GLY A 84 -3.44 -5.06 -3.13
N THR A 85 -3.04 -4.31 -4.14
CA THR A 85 -1.71 -4.41 -4.74
C THR A 85 -1.08 -3.04 -4.93
N TYR A 86 0.12 -2.85 -4.41
CA TYR A 86 0.97 -1.70 -4.66
C TYR A 86 2.05 -2.08 -5.67
N SER A 87 2.30 -1.23 -6.67
CA SER A 87 3.41 -1.42 -7.61
C SER A 87 4.14 -0.10 -7.84
N LEU A 88 5.47 -0.14 -7.83
CA LEU A 88 6.34 1.01 -8.10
C LEU A 88 7.65 0.52 -8.70
N ASP A 89 8.18 1.21 -9.70
CA ASP A 89 9.56 1.00 -10.23
C ASP A 89 9.96 -0.47 -10.48
N GLY A 90 9.03 -1.29 -10.99
CA GLY A 90 9.29 -2.71 -11.33
C GLY A 90 9.25 -3.69 -10.16
N TRP A 91 8.94 -3.22 -8.95
CA TRP A 91 8.60 -4.05 -7.79
C TRP A 91 7.12 -3.91 -7.44
N SER A 92 6.60 -4.90 -6.72
CA SER A 92 5.20 -4.87 -6.27
C SER A 92 5.00 -5.60 -4.95
N MET A 93 3.96 -5.20 -4.23
CA MET A 93 3.46 -5.80 -3.01
C MET A 93 1.97 -6.09 -3.20
N GLY A 94 1.56 -7.35 -3.21
CA GLY A 94 0.15 -7.74 -3.15
C GLY A 94 -0.19 -8.26 -1.76
N ILE A 95 -1.40 -7.95 -1.27
CA ILE A 95 -1.93 -8.46 -0.01
C ILE A 95 -3.33 -9.01 -0.26
N ASN A 96 -3.59 -10.26 0.12
CA ASN A 96 -4.94 -10.82 0.18
C ASN A 96 -5.42 -10.86 1.63
N PHE A 97 -6.28 -9.92 2.00
CA PHE A 97 -6.86 -9.82 3.34
C PHE A 97 -7.76 -11.00 3.68
N CYS A 98 -8.42 -11.58 2.67
CA CYS A 98 -9.36 -12.69 2.85
C CYS A 98 -8.87 -13.89 2.02
N ALA A 99 -8.00 -14.70 2.61
CA ALA A 99 -7.44 -15.93 2.03
C ALA A 99 -8.06 -17.14 2.72
#